data_AF-A0A1V5UJQ0-F1
#
_entry.id   AF-A0A1V5UJQ0-F1
#
_cell.length_a   1.000
_cell.length_b   1.000
_cell.length_c   1.000
_cell.angle_alpha   90.00
_cell.angle_beta   90.00
_cell.angle_gamma   90.00
#
_symmetry.space_group_name_H-M   'P 1'
#
loop_
_entity.id
_entity.type
_entity.pdbx_description
1 polymer ?
#
loop_
_entity_poly.entity_id
_entity_poly.type
_entity_poly.pdbx_seq_one_letter_code
_entity_poly.pdbx_strand_id
1 'polypeptide(L)'
;MADEPIIKKILLVEDDEAHVELISCAFENFGEGRSVIINASTVGEAAGMIKSQNFDIAISDYKLPDGGGGRPGHKARGARPQAPCVSGKQHKIGF
;
A
#
# COMPACT_ATOMS: atom_id res chain seq x y z
N MET A 1 -30.16 5.50 -11.83
CA MET A 1 -29.70 4.34 -11.06
C MET A 1 -28.55 4.84 -10.22
N ALA A 2 -28.70 4.89 -8.90
CA ALA A 2 -27.60 5.31 -8.03
C ALA A 2 -26.47 4.28 -8.19
N ASP A 3 -25.27 4.76 -8.50
CA ASP A 3 -24.06 3.97 -8.52
C ASP A 3 -23.89 3.37 -7.11
N GLU A 4 -23.89 2.05 -6.98
CA GLU A 4 -23.67 1.39 -5.68
C GLU A 4 -22.27 1.78 -5.19
N PRO A 5 -22.13 2.26 -3.93
CA PRO A 5 -20.86 2.81 -3.49
C PRO A 5 -19.80 1.69 -3.40
N ILE A 6 -18.78 1.76 -4.26
CA ILE A 6 -17.68 0.79 -4.28
C ILE A 6 -16.75 1.06 -3.10
N ILE A 7 -16.70 0.13 -2.15
CA ILE A 7 -15.69 0.14 -1.08
C ILE A 7 -14.33 -0.24 -1.68
N LYS A 8 -13.32 0.62 -1.52
CA LYS A 8 -11.97 0.38 -2.02
C LYS A 8 -11.10 -0.35 -1.00
N LYS A 9 -10.57 -1.51 -1.38
CA LYS A 9 -9.64 -2.28 -0.55
C LYS A 9 -8.20 -1.89 -0.89
N ILE A 10 -7.51 -1.30 0.08
CA ILE A 10 -6.16 -0.76 -0.07
C ILE A 10 -5.21 -1.63 0.73
N LEU A 11 -4.15 -2.11 0.08
CA LEU A 11 -3.00 -2.72 0.74
C LEU A 11 -1.98 -1.63 1.06
N LEU A 12 -1.61 -1.48 2.33
CA LEU A 12 -0.54 -0.60 2.77
C LEU A 12 0.66 -1.43 3.25
N VAL A 13 1.81 -1.29 2.61
CA VAL A 13 3.05 -1.99 3.00
C VAL A 13 3.97 -0.99 3.69
N GLU A 14 3.99 -1.03 5.01
CA GLU A 14 4.67 -0.07 5.90
C GLU A 14 4.95 -0.75 7.24
N ASP A 15 6.20 -0.67 7.71
CA ASP A 15 6.65 -1.29 8.95
C ASP A 15 6.59 -0.36 10.17
N ASP A 16 6.50 0.96 9.95
CA ASP A 16 6.35 1.92 11.04
C ASP A 16 4.88 2.13 11.43
N GLU A 17 4.51 1.76 12.66
CA GLU A 17 3.14 1.85 13.16
C GLU A 17 2.57 3.28 13.13
N ALA A 18 3.40 4.30 13.38
CA ALA A 18 2.95 5.69 13.35
C ALA A 18 2.64 6.15 11.91
N HIS A 19 3.44 5.72 10.93
CA HIS A 19 3.13 5.95 9.51
C HIS A 19 1.84 5.23 9.08
N VAL A 20 1.63 3.99 9.54
CA VAL A 20 0.39 3.24 9.28
C VAL A 20 -0.84 4.00 9.78
N GLU A 21 -0.79 4.48 11.02
CA GLU A 21 -1.89 5.24 11.62
C GLU A 21 -2.16 6.54 10.86
N LEU A 22 -1.11 7.32 10.58
CA LEU A 22 -1.22 8.59 9.84
C LEU A 22 -1.84 8.40 8.45
N ILE A 23 -1.39 7.38 7.70
CA ILE A 23 -1.94 7.06 6.38
C ILE A 23 -3.39 6.60 6.52
N SER A 24 -3.69 5.76 7.52
CA SER A 24 -5.05 5.28 7.76
C SER A 24 -6.03 6.42 8.03
N CYS A 25 -5.68 7.36 8.92
CA CYS A 25 -6.49 8.54 9.17
C CYS A 25 -6.68 9.43 7.93
N ALA A 26 -5.68 9.54 7.06
CA ALA A 26 -5.81 10.30 5.83
C ALA A 26 -6.85 9.69 4.88
N PHE A 27 -6.91 8.36 4.81
CA PHE A 27 -7.87 7.62 3.97
C PHE A 27 -9.25 7.49 4.61
N GLU A 28 -9.39 7.45 5.94
CA GLU A 28 -10.70 7.51 6.59
C GLU A 28 -11.44 8.82 6.28
N ASN A 29 -10.69 9.93 6.24
CA ASN A 29 -11.21 11.23 5.86
C ASN A 29 -11.45 11.36 4.34
N PHE A 30 -10.85 10.48 3.53
CA PHE A 30 -10.99 10.49 2.08
C PHE A 30 -12.08 9.48 1.64
N GLY A 31 -12.90 9.87 0.66
CA GLY A 31 -13.92 8.96 0.13
C GLY A 31 -15.08 8.63 1.09
N GLU A 32 -15.32 9.45 2.12
CA GLU A 32 -16.46 9.32 3.05
C GLU A 32 -16.49 7.96 3.79
N GLY A 33 -15.31 7.44 4.20
CA GLY A 33 -15.19 6.14 4.87
C GLY A 33 -15.40 4.93 3.96
N ARG A 34 -15.33 5.11 2.63
CA ARG A 34 -15.51 4.03 1.63
C ARG A 34 -14.20 3.35 1.25
N SER A 35 -13.23 3.30 2.16
CA SER A 35 -11.98 2.58 1.98
C SER A 35 -11.64 1.72 3.18
N VAL A 36 -11.12 0.54 2.92
CA VAL A 36 -10.60 -0.38 3.94
C VAL A 36 -9.11 -0.56 3.69
N ILE A 37 -8.30 -0.17 4.67
CA ILE A 37 -6.85 -0.38 4.64
C ILE A 37 -6.52 -1.71 5.33
N ILE A 38 -5.66 -2.49 4.69
CA ILE A 38 -5.03 -3.68 5.25
C ILE A 38 -3.54 -3.42 5.22
N ASN A 39 -2.88 -3.47 6.38
CA ASN A 39 -1.45 -3.28 6.50
C ASN A 39 -0.68 -4.62 6.35
N ALA A 40 0.51 -4.53 5.77
CA ALA A 40 1.56 -5.53 5.82
C ALA A 40 2.86 -4.83 6.23
N SER A 41 3.64 -5.40 7.15
CA SER A 41 4.90 -4.77 7.61
C SER A 41 6.11 -5.17 6.77
N THR A 42 5.93 -6.07 5.81
CA THR A 42 7.02 -6.59 4.96
C THR A 42 6.53 -6.84 3.54
N VAL A 43 7.47 -6.83 2.58
CA VAL A 43 7.19 -7.22 1.18
C VAL A 43 6.72 -8.67 1.11
N GLY A 44 7.30 -9.56 1.91
CA GLY A 44 6.92 -10.97 1.98
C GLY A 44 5.47 -11.18 2.40
N GLU A 45 5.03 -10.46 3.45
CA GLU A 45 3.66 -10.49 3.93
C GLU A 45 2.69 -9.94 2.86
N ALA A 46 3.01 -8.79 2.27
CA ALA A 46 2.23 -8.20 1.18
C ALA A 46 2.06 -9.17 -0.01
N ALA A 47 3.14 -9.86 -0.41
CA ALA A 47 3.09 -10.86 -1.47
C ALA A 47 2.21 -12.08 -1.12
N GLY A 48 2.16 -12.47 0.17
CA GLY A 48 1.24 -13.48 0.66
C GLY A 48 -0.22 -13.03 0.56
N MET A 49 -0.51 -11.80 0.99
CA MET A 49 -1.84 -11.21 0.95
C MET A 49 -2.38 -11.04 -0.47
N ILE A 50 -1.56 -10.58 -1.42
CA ILE A 50 -1.96 -10.42 -2.84
C ILE A 50 -2.34 -11.76 -3.48
N LYS A 51 -1.78 -12.88 -3.00
CA LYS A 51 -2.13 -14.22 -3.49
C LYS A 51 -3.44 -14.74 -2.90
N SER A 52 -3.81 -14.32 -1.69
CA SER A 52 -5.00 -14.80 -1.00
C SER A 52 -6.25 -13.94 -1.23
N GLN A 53 -6.08 -12.67 -1.61
CA GLN A 53 -7.18 -11.74 -1.81
C GLN A 53 -6.85 -10.63 -2.81
N ASN A 54 -7.89 -10.01 -3.36
CA ASN A 54 -7.78 -8.89 -4.29
C ASN A 54 -7.73 -7.56 -3.55
N PHE A 55 -6.96 -6.63 -4.10
CA PHE A 55 -6.85 -5.24 -3.69
C PHE A 55 -7.09 -4.33 -4.89
N ASP A 56 -7.73 -3.18 -4.66
CA ASP A 56 -7.90 -2.15 -5.68
C ASP A 56 -6.59 -1.37 -5.88
N ILE A 57 -5.89 -1.08 -4.77
CA ILE A 57 -4.69 -0.25 -4.73
C ILE A 57 -3.69 -0.87 -3.75
N ALA A 58 -2.40 -0.78 -4.08
CA ALA A 58 -1.31 -1.09 -3.16
C ALA A 58 -0.39 0.13 -3.02
N ILE A 59 -0.12 0.53 -1.79
CA ILE A 59 0.79 1.61 -1.39
C ILE A 59 1.93 0.95 -0.60
N SER A 60 3.19 1.25 -0.93
CA SER A 60 4.35 0.63 -0.28
C SER A 60 5.40 1.67 0.05
N ASP A 61 5.94 1.63 1.27
CA ASP A 61 7.21 2.29 1.57
C ASP A 61 8.31 1.61 0.74
N TYR A 62 9.26 2.42 0.31
CA TYR A 62 10.48 2.03 -0.37
C TYR A 62 11.49 1.39 0.60
N LYS A 63 11.52 1.81 1.88
CA LYS A 63 12.50 1.40 2.89
C LYS A 63 11.98 0.33 3.86
N LEU A 64 11.41 -0.74 3.31
CA LEU A 64 10.97 -1.87 4.13
C LEU A 64 12.15 -2.72 4.66
N PRO A 65 12.01 -3.34 5.84
CA PRO A 65 13.09 -4.07 6.52
C PRO A 65 13.54 -5.33 5.77
N ASP A 66 12.66 -5.95 4.99
CA ASP A 66 12.97 -7.09 4.11
C ASP A 66 13.34 -6.68 2.67
N GLY A 67 13.44 -5.36 2.44
CA GLY A 67 13.96 -4.73 1.23
C GLY A 67 12.96 -4.72 0.07
N GLY A 68 12.41 -3.55 -0.26
CA GLY A 68 11.56 -3.43 -1.45
C GLY A 68 11.11 -2.06 -1.89
N GLY A 69 12.03 -1.24 -2.41
CA GLY A 69 11.68 -0.14 -3.31
C GLY A 69 12.65 0.06 -4.49
N GLY A 70 13.88 -0.43 -4.38
CA GLY A 70 14.86 -0.41 -5.46
C GLY A 70 15.82 -1.57 -5.30
N ARG A 71 15.96 -2.37 -6.36
CA ARG A 71 16.91 -3.48 -6.38
C ARG A 71 18.12 -3.06 -7.23
N PRO A 72 19.37 -3.09 -6.72
CA PRO A 72 20.53 -3.18 -7.60
C PRO A 72 20.62 -4.64 -8.06
N GLY A 73 20.10 -4.93 -9.25
CA GLY A 73 20.35 -6.20 -9.96
C GLY A 73 19.29 -7.30 -9.78
N HIS A 74 18.48 -7.47 -10.82
CA HIS A 74 17.84 -8.73 -11.25
C HIS A 74 16.80 -9.45 -10.37
N LYS A 75 15.65 -9.73 -11.02
CA LYS A 75 14.62 -10.76 -10.79
C LYS A 75 13.39 -10.38 -9.96
N ALA A 76 12.48 -9.65 -10.60
CA ALA A 76 11.04 -9.91 -10.54
C ALA A 76 10.43 -9.57 -11.91
N ARG A 77 10.44 -10.54 -12.83
CA ARG A 77 9.56 -10.53 -14.00
C ARG A 77 8.46 -11.54 -13.72
N GLY A 78 7.20 -11.10 -13.79
CA GLY A 78 6.07 -12.04 -13.86
C GLY A 78 4.95 -11.83 -12.85
N ALA A 79 4.43 -10.61 -12.72
CA ALA A 79 3.01 -10.34 -12.49
C ALA A 79 2.82 -8.84 -12.67
N ARG A 80 1.93 -8.41 -13.56
CA ARG A 80 1.51 -7.01 -13.65
C ARG A 80 0.33 -6.85 -12.67
N PRO A 81 0.47 -6.17 -11.52
CA PRO A 81 -0.71 -5.67 -10.82
C PRO A 81 -1.27 -4.54 -11.71
N GLN A 82 -2.56 -4.59 -12.05
CA GLN A 82 -3.23 -3.48 -12.75
C GLN A 82 -3.47 -2.26 -11.83
N ALA A 83 -3.11 -2.36 -10.54
CA ALA A 83 -3.19 -1.27 -9.59
C ALA A 83 -2.03 -0.27 -9.80
N PRO A 84 -2.31 1.04 -9.90
CA PRO A 84 -1.26 2.05 -9.90
C PRO A 84 -0.46 1.96 -8.58
N CYS A 85 0.85 1.73 -8.68
CA CYS A 85 1.76 1.83 -7.54
C CYS A 85 2.27 3.26 -7.44
N VAL A 86 1.96 3.95 -6.35
CA VAL A 86 2.59 5.23 -6.00
C VAL A 86 3.70 4.94 -5.00
N SER A 87 4.95 5.17 -5.40
CA SER A 87 6.11 5.07 -4.51
C SER A 87 6.44 6.48 -4.01
N GLY A 88 6.13 6.74 -2.74
CA GLY A 88 6.38 8.04 -2.11
C GLY A 88 7.85 8.18 -1.72
N LYS A 89 8.55 9.20 -2.25
CA LYS A 89 9.81 9.67 -1.64
C LYS A 89 9.44 10.61 -0.50
N GLN A 90 9.64 10.19 0.75
CA GLN A 90 9.58 11.13 1.87
C GLN A 90 10.82 12.05 1.82
N HIS A 91 10.65 13.29 1.37
CA HIS A 91 11.59 14.38 1.70
C HIS A 91 11.29 14.81 3.12
N LYS A 92 12.28 14.65 3.99
CA LYS A 92 12.26 15.07 5.39
C LYS A 92 12.02 16.58 5.47
N ILE A 93 10.79 16.99 5.78
CA ILE A 93 10.48 18.35 6.25
C ILE A 93 10.57 18.33 7.77
N GLY A 94 11.59 19.00 8.30
CA GLY A 94 11.70 19.23 9.74
C GLY A 94 10.74 20.33 10.17
N PHE A 95 10.07 20.12 11.29
CA PHE A 95 9.55 21.19 12.14
C PHE A 95 10.42 21.28 13.39
#